data_AF-A0A1I7TY74-F1
#
_entry.id   AF-A0A1I7TY74-F1
#
_cell.length_a   1.000
_cell.length_b   1.000
_cell.length_c   1.000
_cell.angle_alpha   90.00
_cell.angle_beta   90.00
_cell.angle_gamma   90.00
#
_symmetry.space_group_name_H-M   'P 1'
#
loop_
_entity.id
_entity.type
_entity.pdbx_description
1 polymer ?
#
loop_
_entity_poly.entity_id
_entity_poly.type
_entity_poly.pdbx_seq_one_letter_code
_entity_poly.pdbx_strand_id
1 'polypeptide(L)'
;MGSLDSKCIFNYTQINSTTIKYFPKCSSVYGIIVINSNTDLLSYKLSNTFSKLEKLFGGVIIENSKFTSFDIFLPNLFVDCKHFGFYVRNNKELSDGNFLKFFNAEPMADDMDCNLYVENNPKLELEDLCYQDSFFGFTLIKTSGNLKECGCQGDKITPSNLPEYSECAFLYNGLKLYNWTDLSSLSALSKVEFIRGNIQIENTLLRNLSFLDNLSNWDIRYYQEMVFNLQNNSELISLPNSFFKAQSGFLISGAQRNPIMIGNIENVHPDFCVFIRQILDIIENGLSFNNFQVQLCEDLSNVGSNILCHFKSMRELPNNCHIILGDVIIDHGDEEDVTKLDDIRVIIGSLAIRNTELENLNIIGSGTGLALVSLNDSVPAIQIVGNKKLKSIFINNLQNLITRGKRDVVVQDNNPQFFKSGNSCELLSKDSLYKEIEYRTRANFIGEDCGGNGDLSVCLRLLDYSCTFRRTC
;
A
#
# COMPACT_ATOMS: atom_id res chain seq x y z
N MET A 1 5.37 -24.83 7.74
CA MET A 1 6.43 -25.26 6.82
C MET A 1 6.69 -26.75 7.01
N GLY A 2 6.32 -27.58 6.04
CA GLY A 2 6.67 -29.00 6.05
C GLY A 2 8.18 -29.18 5.86
N SER A 3 8.76 -30.23 6.44
CA SER A 3 10.18 -30.55 6.29
C SER A 3 10.55 -30.72 4.82
N LEU A 4 11.62 -30.05 4.38
CA LEU A 4 12.19 -30.18 3.03
C LEU A 4 12.58 -31.65 2.78
N ASP A 5 11.85 -32.36 1.93
CA ASP A 5 12.23 -33.71 1.50
C ASP A 5 13.30 -33.60 0.41
N SER A 6 14.54 -33.95 0.77
CA SER A 6 15.69 -34.00 -0.14
C SER A 6 15.46 -34.77 -1.44
N LYS A 7 14.52 -35.74 -1.45
CA LYS A 7 14.17 -36.53 -2.65
C LYS A 7 13.30 -35.78 -3.65
N CYS A 8 12.69 -34.66 -3.22
CA CYS A 8 11.82 -33.82 -4.05
C CYS A 8 12.53 -32.56 -4.55
N ILE A 9 13.86 -32.51 -4.45
CA ILE A 9 14.68 -31.43 -4.97
C ILE A 9 15.14 -31.79 -6.39
N PHE A 10 14.88 -30.91 -7.34
CA PHE A 10 15.46 -30.99 -8.68
C PHE A 10 16.74 -30.15 -8.73
N ASN A 11 17.90 -30.84 -8.63
CA ASN A 11 19.23 -30.19 -8.58
C ASN A 11 19.75 -29.74 -9.96
N TYR A 12 18.95 -29.85 -11.01
CA TYR A 12 19.25 -29.34 -12.33
C TYR A 12 18.29 -28.20 -12.63
N THR A 13 18.68 -27.29 -13.53
CA THR A 13 17.82 -26.14 -13.90
C THR A 13 17.17 -26.40 -15.25
N GLN A 14 17.94 -26.88 -16.22
CA GLN A 14 17.47 -27.10 -17.58
C GLN A 14 16.85 -28.48 -17.76
N ILE A 15 15.70 -28.57 -18.43
CA ILE A 15 15.05 -29.82 -18.81
C ILE A 15 15.46 -30.22 -20.23
N ASN A 16 16.10 -31.38 -20.36
CA ASN A 16 16.48 -32.02 -21.62
C ASN A 16 16.61 -33.54 -21.43
N SER A 17 16.95 -34.28 -22.48
CA SER A 17 17.11 -35.74 -22.47
C SER A 17 18.09 -36.29 -21.44
N THR A 18 19.11 -35.50 -21.05
CA THR A 18 20.09 -35.88 -20.03
C THR A 18 19.61 -35.62 -18.62
N THR A 19 18.88 -34.53 -18.37
CA THR A 19 18.48 -34.10 -17.02
C THR A 19 17.11 -34.62 -16.60
N ILE A 20 16.21 -34.89 -17.54
CA ILE A 20 14.82 -35.31 -17.27
C ILE A 20 14.70 -36.55 -16.38
N LYS A 21 15.66 -37.48 -16.47
CA LYS A 21 15.68 -38.70 -15.65
C LYS A 21 15.90 -38.43 -14.15
N TYR A 22 16.38 -37.23 -13.80
CA TYR A 22 16.57 -36.80 -12.42
C TYR A 22 15.39 -35.97 -11.89
N PHE A 23 14.36 -35.72 -12.71
CA PHE A 23 13.19 -35.00 -12.23
C PHE A 23 12.45 -35.82 -11.17
N PRO A 24 12.19 -35.25 -9.97
CA PRO A 24 11.60 -35.99 -8.86
C PRO A 24 10.14 -36.37 -9.12
N LYS A 25 9.73 -37.55 -8.68
CA LYS A 25 8.35 -38.03 -8.78
C LYS A 25 7.51 -37.61 -7.57
N CYS A 26 7.52 -36.32 -7.25
CA CYS A 26 6.82 -35.73 -6.11
C CYS A 26 5.69 -34.80 -6.56
N SER A 27 4.71 -34.56 -5.67
CA SER A 27 3.67 -33.55 -5.91
C SER A 27 4.12 -32.13 -5.61
N SER A 28 4.98 -31.98 -4.61
CA SER A 28 5.69 -30.74 -4.29
C SER A 28 7.15 -30.89 -4.67
N VAL A 29 7.66 -30.02 -5.54
CA VAL A 29 9.04 -30.05 -6.03
C VAL A 29 9.74 -28.73 -5.71
N TYR A 30 11.00 -28.82 -5.29
CA TYR A 30 11.86 -27.66 -5.06
C TYR A 30 12.87 -27.58 -6.20
N GLY A 31 12.88 -26.47 -6.93
CA GLY A 31 13.80 -26.30 -8.07
C GLY A 31 13.30 -25.30 -9.09
N ILE A 32 14.14 -25.03 -10.08
CA ILE A 32 13.85 -24.10 -11.18
C ILE A 32 13.71 -24.93 -12.44
N ILE A 33 12.62 -24.70 -13.18
CA ILE A 33 12.36 -25.39 -14.45
C ILE A 33 12.70 -24.43 -15.60
N VAL A 34 13.75 -24.74 -16.35
CA VAL A 34 14.13 -24.02 -17.58
C VAL A 34 13.83 -24.88 -18.80
N ILE A 35 12.97 -24.38 -19.68
CA ILE A 35 12.65 -24.95 -20.99
C ILE A 35 13.11 -23.97 -22.06
N ASN A 36 14.00 -24.42 -22.94
CA ASN A 36 14.58 -23.53 -23.95
C ASN A 36 14.96 -24.26 -25.24
N SER A 37 15.77 -23.60 -26.09
CA SER A 37 16.25 -24.14 -27.37
C SER A 37 17.01 -25.47 -27.24
N ASN A 38 17.56 -25.76 -26.06
CA ASN A 38 18.29 -27.00 -25.75
C ASN A 38 17.38 -28.10 -25.19
N THR A 39 16.07 -27.86 -25.03
CA THR A 39 15.10 -28.89 -24.68
C THR A 39 14.78 -29.74 -25.91
N ASP A 40 15.43 -30.89 -26.01
CA ASP A 40 15.36 -31.87 -27.10
C ASP A 40 14.25 -32.93 -26.92
N LEU A 41 13.21 -32.58 -26.15
CA LEU A 41 12.15 -33.49 -25.74
C LEU A 41 10.82 -33.12 -26.38
N LEU A 42 10.00 -34.13 -26.67
CA LEU A 42 8.63 -33.93 -27.16
C LEU A 42 7.67 -33.60 -26.01
N SER A 43 6.61 -32.83 -26.28
CA SER A 43 5.65 -32.35 -25.27
C SER A 43 5.06 -33.47 -24.42
N TYR A 44 4.72 -34.62 -25.01
CA TYR A 44 4.15 -35.76 -24.26
C TYR A 44 5.12 -36.31 -23.20
N LYS A 45 6.44 -36.23 -23.45
CA LYS A 45 7.45 -36.71 -22.52
C LYS A 45 7.63 -35.73 -21.35
N LEU A 46 7.50 -34.43 -21.61
CA LEU A 46 7.45 -33.40 -20.57
C LEU A 46 6.18 -33.52 -19.73
N SER A 47 5.01 -33.62 -20.38
CA SER A 47 3.72 -33.81 -19.71
C SER A 47 3.71 -35.04 -18.79
N ASN A 48 4.20 -36.19 -19.26
CA ASN A 48 4.34 -37.38 -18.41
C ASN A 48 5.29 -37.16 -17.23
N THR A 49 6.35 -36.38 -17.41
CA THR A 49 7.32 -36.07 -16.33
C THR A 49 6.71 -35.18 -15.27
N PHE A 50 5.95 -34.16 -15.67
CA PHE A 50 5.31 -33.20 -14.78
C PHE A 50 3.90 -33.64 -14.33
N SER A 51 3.45 -34.82 -14.71
CA SER A 51 2.11 -35.36 -14.40
C SER A 51 1.76 -35.47 -12.92
N LYS A 52 2.74 -35.38 -12.02
CA LYS A 52 2.53 -35.32 -10.57
C LYS A 52 2.75 -33.94 -9.98
N LEU A 53 3.37 -33.01 -10.71
CA LEU A 53 3.78 -31.71 -10.20
C LEU A 53 2.55 -30.81 -9.95
N GLU A 54 2.16 -30.68 -8.69
CA GLU A 54 1.06 -29.83 -8.25
C GLU A 54 1.57 -28.51 -7.66
N LYS A 55 2.73 -28.53 -7.02
CA LYS A 55 3.37 -27.37 -6.40
C LYS A 55 4.84 -27.29 -6.75
N LEU A 56 5.27 -26.15 -7.29
CA LEU A 56 6.67 -25.84 -7.54
C LEU A 56 7.14 -24.73 -6.59
N PHE A 57 8.09 -25.05 -5.74
CA PHE A 57 8.79 -24.09 -4.89
C PHE A 57 10.07 -23.66 -5.63
N GLY A 58 10.00 -22.56 -6.38
CA GLY A 58 11.11 -22.12 -7.21
C GLY A 58 10.71 -21.16 -8.33
N GLY A 59 10.90 -21.54 -9.59
CA GLY A 59 10.56 -20.67 -10.72
C GLY A 59 10.48 -21.41 -12.04
N VAL A 60 9.82 -20.79 -13.02
CA VAL A 60 9.66 -21.34 -14.37
C VAL A 60 10.20 -20.34 -15.37
N ILE A 61 11.11 -20.79 -16.22
CA ILE A 61 11.72 -19.99 -17.28
C ILE A 61 11.52 -20.74 -18.60
N ILE A 62 10.73 -20.16 -19.48
CA ILE A 62 10.44 -20.66 -20.80
C ILE A 62 10.99 -19.66 -21.79
N GLU A 63 12.11 -19.97 -22.43
CA GLU A 63 12.77 -19.01 -23.31
C GLU A 63 13.35 -19.60 -24.58
N ASN A 64 13.20 -18.90 -25.71
CA ASN A 64 13.76 -19.34 -27.00
C ASN A 64 13.38 -20.79 -27.37
N SER A 65 12.21 -21.24 -26.93
CA SER A 65 11.74 -22.60 -27.18
C SER A 65 11.18 -22.75 -28.60
N LYS A 66 10.99 -24.02 -29.01
CA LYS A 66 10.37 -24.38 -30.30
C LYS A 66 8.91 -24.82 -30.15
N PHE A 67 8.34 -24.70 -28.94
CA PHE A 67 6.98 -25.17 -28.67
C PHE A 67 5.94 -24.13 -29.09
N THR A 68 4.81 -24.62 -29.60
CA THR A 68 3.64 -23.80 -29.94
C THR A 68 2.65 -23.67 -28.78
N SER A 69 2.70 -24.59 -27.81
CA SER A 69 1.93 -24.59 -26.56
C SER A 69 2.73 -25.19 -25.41
N PHE A 70 2.33 -24.87 -24.17
CA PHE A 70 2.91 -25.42 -22.93
C PHE A 70 1.89 -26.18 -22.10
N ASP A 71 1.04 -26.98 -22.75
CA ASP A 71 0.11 -27.93 -22.11
C ASP A 71 0.86 -29.16 -21.56
N ILE A 72 1.96 -28.90 -20.87
CA ILE A 72 2.85 -29.88 -20.24
C ILE A 72 2.73 -29.86 -18.73
N PHE A 73 2.15 -28.79 -18.16
CA PHE A 73 1.88 -28.66 -16.74
C PHE A 73 0.45 -29.10 -16.43
N LEU A 74 0.22 -29.54 -15.19
CA LEU A 74 -1.13 -29.81 -14.73
C LEU A 74 -1.94 -28.50 -14.65
N PRO A 75 -3.25 -28.54 -14.94
CA PRO A 75 -4.13 -27.44 -14.58
C PRO A 75 -4.04 -27.18 -13.08
N ASN A 76 -3.91 -25.90 -12.70
CA ASN A 76 -3.80 -25.41 -11.33
C ASN A 76 -2.44 -25.70 -10.66
N LEU A 77 -1.37 -25.83 -11.47
CA LEU A 77 -0.02 -25.82 -10.93
C LEU A 77 0.20 -24.56 -10.09
N PHE A 78 0.52 -24.75 -8.82
CA PHE A 78 0.92 -23.68 -7.92
C PHE A 78 2.43 -23.44 -8.05
N VAL A 79 2.84 -22.19 -8.28
CA VAL A 79 4.26 -21.82 -8.33
C VAL A 79 4.55 -20.75 -7.28
N ASP A 80 5.26 -21.13 -6.22
CA ASP A 80 5.88 -20.16 -5.33
C ASP A 80 7.09 -19.58 -6.03
N CYS A 81 6.89 -18.41 -6.64
CA CYS A 81 7.86 -17.79 -7.53
C CYS A 81 8.67 -16.65 -6.89
N LYS A 82 8.59 -16.51 -5.55
CA LYS A 82 9.21 -15.42 -4.78
C LYS A 82 10.64 -15.08 -5.21
N HIS A 83 11.48 -16.09 -5.42
CA HIS A 83 12.91 -15.89 -5.68
C HIS A 83 13.29 -15.96 -7.15
N PHE A 84 12.52 -16.67 -7.98
CA PHE A 84 12.97 -17.03 -9.34
C PHE A 84 11.95 -16.70 -10.43
N GLY A 85 10.81 -16.11 -10.08
CA GLY A 85 9.84 -15.58 -11.02
C GLY A 85 9.19 -16.61 -11.95
N PHE A 86 8.39 -16.07 -12.85
CA PHE A 86 7.76 -16.78 -13.96
C PHE A 86 8.01 -16.00 -15.25
N TYR A 87 8.68 -16.65 -16.19
CA TYR A 87 9.19 -15.98 -17.38
C TYR A 87 8.84 -16.77 -18.63
N VAL A 88 8.16 -16.14 -19.58
CA VAL A 88 7.85 -16.70 -20.91
C VAL A 88 8.37 -15.73 -21.97
N ARG A 89 9.56 -15.98 -22.50
CA ARG A 89 10.33 -14.98 -23.27
C ARG A 89 10.83 -15.48 -24.61
N ASN A 90 10.74 -14.65 -25.66
CA ASN A 90 11.40 -14.91 -26.95
C ASN A 90 10.98 -16.24 -27.62
N ASN A 91 9.75 -16.72 -27.40
CA ASN A 91 9.25 -17.95 -28.01
C ASN A 91 8.53 -17.61 -29.33
N LYS A 92 9.26 -17.64 -30.44
CA LYS A 92 8.74 -17.21 -31.76
C LYS A 92 7.54 -18.01 -32.27
N GLU A 93 7.44 -19.27 -31.85
CA GLU A 93 6.39 -20.20 -32.29
C GLU A 93 5.24 -20.34 -31.29
N LEU A 94 5.38 -19.79 -30.08
CA LEU A 94 4.36 -19.90 -29.03
C LEU A 94 3.13 -19.09 -29.40
N SER A 95 2.01 -19.77 -29.63
CA SER A 95 0.73 -19.17 -29.99
C SER A 95 -0.39 -19.52 -29.03
N ASP A 96 -0.31 -20.66 -28.34
CA ASP A 96 -1.30 -21.09 -27.36
C ASP A 96 -0.87 -20.72 -25.93
N GLY A 97 -1.63 -19.80 -25.32
CA GLY A 97 -1.44 -19.31 -23.97
C GLY A 97 -2.29 -20.02 -22.89
N ASN A 98 -3.03 -21.09 -23.21
CA ASN A 98 -3.97 -21.71 -22.26
C ASN A 98 -3.32 -22.16 -20.96
N PHE A 99 -2.06 -22.60 -20.99
CA PHE A 99 -1.31 -22.96 -19.78
C PHE A 99 -1.18 -21.80 -18.78
N LEU A 100 -1.23 -20.55 -19.27
CA LEU A 100 -1.19 -19.36 -18.41
C LEU A 100 -2.49 -19.19 -17.63
N LYS A 101 -3.65 -19.63 -18.14
CA LYS A 101 -4.98 -19.55 -17.47
C LYS A 101 -5.04 -20.29 -16.14
N PHE A 102 -4.24 -21.34 -16.02
CA PHE A 102 -4.24 -22.22 -14.86
C PHE A 102 -3.01 -22.02 -13.98
N PHE A 103 -2.28 -20.93 -14.24
CA PHE A 103 -1.10 -20.57 -13.49
C PHE A 103 -1.50 -19.84 -12.21
N ASN A 104 -1.34 -20.52 -11.07
CA ASN A 104 -1.53 -19.90 -9.76
C ASN A 104 -0.16 -19.61 -9.15
N ALA A 105 0.31 -18.38 -9.28
CA ALA A 105 1.54 -17.95 -8.62
C ALA A 105 1.24 -16.98 -7.49
N GLU A 106 1.50 -17.43 -6.27
CA GLU A 106 1.39 -16.58 -5.09
C GLU A 106 2.69 -16.66 -4.29
N PRO A 107 3.13 -15.55 -3.69
CA PRO A 107 4.16 -15.58 -2.66
C PRO A 107 3.62 -16.34 -1.43
N MET A 108 4.29 -17.40 -0.98
CA MET A 108 3.76 -18.19 0.14
C MET A 108 3.85 -17.52 1.53
N ALA A 109 4.60 -16.42 1.69
CA ALA A 109 4.94 -15.93 3.03
C ALA A 109 5.09 -14.41 3.20
N ASP A 110 5.35 -13.67 2.12
CA ASP A 110 5.82 -12.27 2.24
C ASP A 110 4.91 -11.28 1.54
N ASP A 111 3.78 -11.72 0.97
CA ASP A 111 2.84 -10.80 0.37
C ASP A 111 3.58 -9.87 -0.63
N MET A 112 4.33 -10.41 -1.61
CA MET A 112 4.95 -9.64 -2.70
C MET A 112 4.63 -10.27 -4.04
N ASP A 113 4.34 -9.46 -5.06
CA ASP A 113 3.98 -10.00 -6.36
C ASP A 113 5.13 -10.79 -6.96
N CYS A 114 4.73 -11.91 -7.53
CA CYS A 114 5.58 -12.77 -8.32
C CYS A 114 6.07 -12.01 -9.56
N ASN A 115 7.38 -12.04 -9.84
CA ASN A 115 7.93 -11.47 -11.08
C ASN A 115 7.40 -12.25 -12.29
N LEU A 116 6.35 -11.75 -12.94
CA LEU A 116 5.67 -12.42 -14.05
C LEU A 116 5.89 -11.65 -15.36
N TYR A 117 6.81 -12.13 -16.20
CA TYR A 117 7.12 -11.48 -17.48
C TYR A 117 6.79 -12.40 -18.67
N VAL A 118 5.96 -11.91 -19.57
CA VAL A 118 5.64 -12.57 -20.84
C VAL A 118 6.04 -11.62 -21.96
N GLU A 119 7.20 -11.87 -22.58
CA GLU A 119 7.82 -10.90 -23.49
C GLU A 119 8.27 -11.54 -24.82
N ASN A 120 8.13 -10.82 -25.92
CA ASN A 120 8.63 -11.19 -27.24
C ASN A 120 8.11 -12.57 -27.73
N ASN A 121 6.83 -12.86 -27.51
CA ASN A 121 6.18 -14.05 -28.06
C ASN A 121 5.18 -13.59 -29.15
N PRO A 122 5.65 -13.34 -30.39
CA PRO A 122 4.92 -12.56 -31.41
C PRO A 122 3.64 -13.21 -31.95
N LYS A 123 3.33 -14.45 -31.55
CA LYS A 123 2.08 -15.16 -31.91
C LYS A 123 1.14 -15.36 -30.73
N LEU A 124 1.50 -14.88 -29.54
CA LEU A 124 0.76 -15.10 -28.30
C LEU A 124 -0.17 -13.91 -28.00
N GLU A 125 -1.45 -14.18 -27.75
CA GLU A 125 -2.42 -13.19 -27.32
C GLU A 125 -2.67 -13.31 -25.80
N LEU A 126 -2.59 -12.18 -25.08
CA LEU A 126 -2.72 -12.15 -23.62
C LEU A 126 -4.00 -11.46 -23.12
N GLU A 127 -4.72 -10.75 -23.99
CA GLU A 127 -5.83 -9.87 -23.63
C GLU A 127 -6.82 -10.51 -22.63
N ASP A 128 -7.37 -11.69 -22.94
CA ASP A 128 -8.34 -12.39 -22.08
C ASP A 128 -7.77 -12.81 -20.72
N LEU A 129 -6.47 -13.10 -20.66
CA LEU A 129 -5.81 -13.63 -19.44
C LEU A 129 -5.76 -12.59 -18.31
N CYS A 130 -5.71 -11.31 -18.67
CA CYS A 130 -5.37 -10.22 -17.75
C CYS A 130 -6.60 -9.62 -17.05
N TYR A 131 -7.78 -9.78 -17.64
CA TYR A 131 -9.03 -9.19 -17.15
C TYR A 131 -9.89 -10.15 -16.32
N GLN A 132 -9.88 -11.46 -16.62
CA GLN A 132 -10.83 -12.41 -16.00
C GLN A 132 -10.19 -13.67 -15.42
N ASP A 133 -8.96 -13.99 -15.81
CA ASP A 133 -8.31 -15.25 -15.46
C ASP A 133 -7.17 -15.04 -14.44
N SER A 134 -6.19 -15.94 -14.45
CA SER A 134 -5.07 -16.04 -13.50
C SER A 134 -4.26 -14.75 -13.31
N PHE A 135 -4.18 -13.85 -14.31
CA PHE A 135 -3.42 -12.60 -14.15
C PHE A 135 -4.21 -11.50 -13.43
N PHE A 136 -5.52 -11.68 -13.21
CA PHE A 136 -6.39 -10.69 -12.57
C PHE A 136 -5.89 -10.24 -11.19
N GLY A 137 -5.32 -11.17 -10.42
CA GLY A 137 -4.85 -10.89 -9.06
C GLY A 137 -3.50 -10.19 -8.97
N PHE A 138 -2.77 -9.99 -10.07
CA PHE A 138 -1.42 -9.42 -10.05
C PHE A 138 -1.42 -7.93 -10.41
N THR A 139 -0.60 -7.17 -9.68
CA THR A 139 -0.35 -5.75 -9.94
C THR A 139 0.99 -5.52 -10.67
N LEU A 140 1.95 -6.45 -10.52
CA LEU A 140 3.27 -6.37 -11.15
C LEU A 140 3.45 -7.39 -12.28
N ILE A 141 2.90 -7.09 -13.46
CA ILE A 141 3.06 -7.93 -14.68
C ILE A 141 3.75 -7.13 -15.78
N LYS A 142 4.71 -7.75 -16.48
CA LYS A 142 5.31 -7.18 -17.70
C LYS A 142 4.91 -7.97 -18.93
N THR A 143 4.25 -7.29 -19.86
CA THR A 143 3.86 -7.82 -21.17
C THR A 143 4.33 -6.86 -22.26
N SER A 144 5.16 -7.37 -23.18
CA SER A 144 5.68 -6.58 -24.31
C SER A 144 6.12 -7.47 -25.47
N GLY A 145 5.95 -7.01 -26.71
CA GLY A 145 6.38 -7.74 -27.91
C GLY A 145 5.59 -9.02 -28.20
N ASN A 146 4.39 -9.18 -27.63
CA ASN A 146 3.46 -10.25 -27.94
C ASN A 146 2.47 -9.83 -29.04
N LEU A 147 1.63 -10.76 -29.53
CA LEU A 147 0.62 -10.43 -30.55
C LEU A 147 -0.44 -9.47 -29.99
N LYS A 148 -0.84 -9.69 -28.73
CA LYS A 148 -1.67 -8.77 -27.95
C LYS A 148 -1.22 -8.76 -26.50
N GLU A 149 -1.13 -7.56 -25.92
CA GLU A 149 -0.70 -7.34 -24.54
C GLU A 149 -1.88 -7.30 -23.57
N CYS A 150 -1.58 -7.32 -22.26
CA CYS A 150 -2.59 -7.12 -21.21
C CYS A 150 -3.16 -5.70 -21.20
N GLY A 151 -2.38 -4.73 -21.66
CA GLY A 151 -2.61 -3.30 -21.47
C GLY A 151 -1.27 -2.56 -21.52
N CYS A 152 -1.27 -1.31 -21.12
CA CYS A 152 -0.10 -0.46 -21.26
C CYS A 152 0.78 -0.50 -20.00
N GLN A 153 2.08 -0.26 -20.16
CA GLN A 153 3.08 -0.38 -19.10
C GLN A 153 3.35 1.00 -18.46
N GLY A 154 2.71 1.30 -17.34
CA GLY A 154 2.80 2.63 -16.73
C GLY A 154 4.15 2.95 -16.09
N ASP A 155 5.02 1.95 -15.89
CA ASP A 155 6.42 2.13 -15.49
C ASP A 155 7.37 2.43 -16.67
N LYS A 156 6.86 2.45 -17.90
CA LYS A 156 7.61 2.70 -19.15
C LYS A 156 7.25 4.01 -19.84
N ILE A 157 6.40 4.81 -19.23
CA ILE A 157 5.99 6.10 -19.79
C ILE A 157 7.18 7.06 -19.80
N THR A 158 7.40 7.68 -20.95
CA THR A 158 8.42 8.69 -21.22
C THR A 158 7.80 9.80 -22.07
N PRO A 159 8.34 11.02 -22.08
CA PRO A 159 7.83 12.07 -22.98
C PRO A 159 7.79 11.65 -24.45
N SER A 160 8.74 10.82 -24.89
CA SER A 160 8.84 10.36 -26.28
C SER A 160 7.79 9.33 -26.69
N ASN A 161 7.36 8.44 -25.78
CA ASN A 161 6.39 7.38 -26.12
C ASN A 161 4.98 7.66 -25.57
N LEU A 162 4.79 8.75 -24.80
CA LEU A 162 3.49 9.11 -24.24
C LEU A 162 2.35 9.16 -25.27
N PRO A 163 2.54 9.67 -26.50
CA PRO A 163 1.46 9.67 -27.50
C PRO A 163 0.90 8.28 -27.83
N GLU A 164 1.69 7.21 -27.64
CA GLU A 164 1.25 5.82 -27.85
C GLU A 164 0.22 5.36 -26.82
N TYR A 165 0.02 6.13 -25.74
CA TYR A 165 -0.89 5.79 -24.65
C TYR A 165 -2.33 6.29 -24.87
N SER A 166 -2.62 6.98 -25.99
CA SER A 166 -3.92 7.63 -26.23
C SER A 166 -5.13 6.70 -26.24
N GLU A 167 -4.92 5.40 -26.42
CA GLU A 167 -5.95 4.35 -26.41
C GLU A 167 -5.88 3.46 -25.15
N CYS A 168 -5.00 3.75 -24.21
CA CYS A 168 -4.81 2.92 -23.02
C CYS A 168 -5.89 3.18 -21.97
N ALA A 169 -6.78 2.21 -21.77
CA ALA A 169 -7.71 2.21 -20.64
C ALA A 169 -7.11 1.61 -19.34
N PHE A 170 -6.11 0.73 -19.49
CA PHE A 170 -5.49 -0.01 -18.38
C PHE A 170 -3.98 0.24 -18.32
N LEU A 171 -3.48 0.62 -17.14
CA LEU A 171 -2.06 0.69 -16.82
C LEU A 171 -1.66 -0.42 -15.84
N TYR A 172 -0.66 -1.20 -16.20
CA TYR A 172 0.01 -2.17 -15.33
C TYR A 172 1.34 -1.62 -14.81
N ASN A 173 1.82 -2.14 -13.69
CA ASN A 173 3.01 -1.64 -12.97
C ASN A 173 2.89 -0.19 -12.48
N GLY A 174 1.66 0.27 -12.26
CA GLY A 174 1.34 1.57 -11.70
C GLY A 174 1.38 2.71 -12.71
N LEU A 175 1.64 3.92 -12.23
CA LEU A 175 1.87 5.12 -13.03
C LEU A 175 3.15 5.79 -12.53
N LYS A 176 4.17 5.89 -13.39
CA LYS A 176 5.45 6.49 -13.02
C LYS A 176 5.79 7.66 -13.93
N LEU A 177 5.78 8.86 -13.37
CA LEU A 177 6.13 10.09 -14.07
C LEU A 177 7.30 10.76 -13.33
N TYR A 178 8.48 10.75 -13.95
CA TYR A 178 9.71 11.30 -13.39
C TYR A 178 10.28 12.38 -14.28
N ASN A 179 10.72 13.50 -13.68
CA ASN A 179 11.40 14.59 -14.39
C ASN A 179 10.57 15.12 -15.58
N TRP A 180 9.28 15.34 -15.34
CA TRP A 180 8.33 15.66 -16.40
C TRP A 180 8.13 17.16 -16.58
N THR A 181 8.65 17.71 -17.68
CA THR A 181 8.56 19.15 -18.00
C THR A 181 7.70 19.47 -19.22
N ASP A 182 7.53 18.52 -20.15
CA ASP A 182 6.73 18.72 -21.36
C ASP A 182 5.28 18.29 -21.13
N LEU A 183 4.38 19.27 -20.99
CA LEU A 183 2.98 19.02 -20.65
C LEU A 183 2.08 18.76 -21.89
N SER A 184 2.62 18.93 -23.11
CA SER A 184 1.82 18.99 -24.34
C SER A 184 1.06 17.70 -24.68
N SER A 185 1.60 16.55 -24.26
CA SER A 185 1.09 15.22 -24.61
C SER A 185 0.33 14.50 -23.50
N LEU A 186 0.13 15.13 -22.33
CA LEU A 186 -0.51 14.51 -21.15
C LEU A 186 -1.94 14.03 -21.38
N SER A 187 -2.64 14.62 -22.35
CA SER A 187 -3.96 14.15 -22.77
C SER A 187 -3.96 12.72 -23.29
N ALA A 188 -2.80 12.15 -23.67
CA ALA A 188 -2.71 10.74 -24.05
C ALA A 188 -3.13 9.81 -22.90
N LEU A 189 -3.03 10.23 -21.63
CA LEU A 189 -3.48 9.43 -20.49
C LEU A 189 -4.96 9.63 -20.15
N SER A 190 -5.71 10.44 -20.89
CA SER A 190 -7.08 10.80 -20.52
C SER A 190 -8.07 9.63 -20.55
N LYS A 191 -7.75 8.54 -21.26
CA LYS A 191 -8.57 7.33 -21.32
C LYS A 191 -8.25 6.33 -20.21
N VAL A 192 -7.24 6.58 -19.39
CA VAL A 192 -6.87 5.68 -18.29
C VAL A 192 -8.01 5.64 -17.28
N GLU A 193 -8.62 4.47 -17.15
CA GLU A 193 -9.70 4.18 -16.22
C GLU A 193 -9.21 3.29 -15.06
N PHE A 194 -8.21 2.44 -15.35
CA PHE A 194 -7.69 1.44 -14.41
C PHE A 194 -6.18 1.57 -14.25
N ILE A 195 -5.71 1.63 -13.01
CA ILE A 195 -4.29 1.55 -12.67
C ILE A 195 -4.08 0.37 -11.74
N ARG A 196 -3.19 -0.55 -12.09
CA ARG A 196 -2.73 -1.63 -11.21
C ARG A 196 -1.29 -1.39 -10.79
N GLY A 197 -1.07 -1.11 -9.50
CA GLY A 197 0.23 -0.83 -8.91
C GLY A 197 0.37 0.60 -8.39
N ASN A 198 1.61 0.96 -8.01
CA ASN A 198 1.88 2.20 -7.28
C ASN A 198 1.86 3.44 -8.20
N ILE A 199 1.39 4.56 -7.68
CA ILE A 199 1.43 5.85 -8.37
C ILE A 199 2.61 6.66 -7.83
N GLN A 200 3.56 7.00 -8.69
CA GLN A 200 4.79 7.73 -8.37
C GLN A 200 4.96 8.89 -9.35
N ILE A 201 4.82 10.12 -8.86
CA ILE A 201 4.93 11.34 -9.65
C ILE A 201 5.92 12.25 -8.95
N GLU A 202 7.10 12.42 -9.55
CA GLU A 202 8.20 13.13 -8.90
C GLU A 202 8.95 14.06 -9.84
N ASN A 203 9.34 15.21 -9.30
CA ASN A 203 10.15 16.21 -10.00
C ASN A 203 9.48 16.69 -11.32
N THR A 204 8.19 16.99 -11.27
CA THR A 204 7.40 17.42 -12.44
C THR A 204 6.94 18.88 -12.36
N LEU A 205 6.61 19.46 -13.52
CA LEU A 205 5.95 20.77 -13.64
C LEU A 205 4.43 20.64 -13.80
N LEU A 206 3.85 19.51 -13.39
CA LEU A 206 2.40 19.27 -13.45
C LEU A 206 1.69 20.25 -12.52
N ARG A 207 0.64 20.90 -13.02
CA ARG A 207 -0.24 21.76 -12.19
C ARG A 207 -1.36 21.00 -11.51
N ASN A 208 -1.85 19.95 -12.15
CA ASN A 208 -2.87 19.05 -11.64
C ASN A 208 -2.71 17.68 -12.31
N LEU A 209 -3.50 16.71 -11.85
CA LEU A 209 -3.61 15.39 -12.47
C LEU A 209 -4.96 15.18 -13.18
N SER A 210 -5.56 16.23 -13.78
CA SER A 210 -6.90 16.13 -14.41
C SER A 210 -6.95 15.17 -15.59
N PHE A 211 -5.79 14.81 -16.16
CA PHE A 211 -5.72 13.73 -17.15
C PHE A 211 -6.10 12.35 -16.57
N LEU A 212 -6.25 12.23 -15.25
CA LEU A 212 -6.76 11.03 -14.57
C LEU A 212 -8.21 11.19 -14.08
N ASP A 213 -8.99 12.15 -14.62
CA ASP A 213 -10.39 12.35 -14.19
C ASP A 213 -11.28 11.11 -14.44
N ASN A 214 -10.91 10.26 -15.41
CA ASN A 214 -11.60 9.00 -15.71
C ASN A 214 -11.15 7.81 -14.84
N LEU A 215 -10.16 8.02 -13.96
CA LEU A 215 -9.68 6.95 -13.07
C LEU A 215 -10.83 6.50 -12.16
N SER A 216 -11.26 5.26 -12.37
CA SER A 216 -12.36 4.62 -11.64
C SER A 216 -11.88 3.53 -10.71
N ASN A 217 -10.74 2.91 -11.03
CA ASN A 217 -10.16 1.81 -10.28
C ASN A 217 -8.64 1.95 -10.17
N TRP A 218 -8.15 1.87 -8.94
CA TRP A 218 -6.74 1.85 -8.61
C TRP A 218 -6.48 0.67 -7.68
N ASP A 219 -6.02 -0.43 -8.28
CA ASP A 219 -5.73 -1.67 -7.58
C ASP A 219 -4.28 -1.66 -7.09
N ILE A 220 -4.13 -1.90 -5.79
CA ILE A 220 -2.83 -2.00 -5.13
C ILE A 220 -2.77 -3.35 -4.43
N ARG A 221 -1.61 -3.99 -4.51
CA ARG A 221 -1.30 -5.19 -3.76
C ARG A 221 -0.12 -4.87 -2.84
N TYR A 222 -0.28 -5.23 -1.56
CA TYR A 222 0.77 -5.50 -0.56
C TYR A 222 1.19 -4.45 0.48
N TYR A 223 1.88 -5.00 1.50
CA TYR A 223 2.12 -4.48 2.85
C TYR A 223 3.40 -3.64 2.94
N GLN A 224 3.32 -2.50 3.63
CA GLN A 224 4.46 -1.70 4.09
C GLN A 224 5.33 -1.07 2.97
N GLU A 225 4.77 -0.86 1.78
CA GLU A 225 5.44 -0.09 0.73
C GLU A 225 4.77 1.27 0.49
N MET A 226 5.53 2.17 -0.13
CA MET A 226 5.02 3.45 -0.60
C MET A 226 4.19 3.23 -1.87
N VAL A 227 2.88 3.25 -1.71
CA VAL A 227 1.92 2.98 -2.79
C VAL A 227 1.56 4.24 -3.57
N PHE A 228 1.73 5.40 -2.95
CA PHE A 228 1.47 6.71 -3.52
C PHE A 228 2.58 7.69 -3.16
N ASN A 229 3.22 8.28 -4.16
CA ASN A 229 4.25 9.29 -3.95
C ASN A 229 4.02 10.50 -4.85
N LEU A 230 3.80 11.66 -4.24
CA LEU A 230 3.90 12.97 -4.86
C LEU A 230 5.05 13.72 -4.21
N GLN A 231 6.16 13.85 -4.92
CA GLN A 231 7.37 14.45 -4.36
C GLN A 231 8.00 15.48 -5.30
N ASN A 232 8.38 16.64 -4.77
CA ASN A 232 9.10 17.68 -5.52
C ASN A 232 8.35 18.17 -6.77
N ASN A 233 7.03 18.32 -6.68
CA ASN A 233 6.21 18.82 -7.78
C ASN A 233 5.78 20.26 -7.46
N SER A 234 6.70 21.21 -7.67
CA SER A 234 6.56 22.59 -7.18
C SER A 234 5.39 23.36 -7.78
N GLU A 235 4.86 22.94 -8.93
CA GLU A 235 3.72 23.57 -9.61
C GLU A 235 2.38 22.88 -9.31
N LEU A 236 2.39 21.72 -8.64
CA LEU A 236 1.20 20.89 -8.43
C LEU A 236 0.32 21.51 -7.35
N ILE A 237 -0.91 21.89 -7.72
CA ILE A 237 -1.86 22.58 -6.83
C ILE A 237 -3.11 21.76 -6.50
N SER A 238 -3.41 20.70 -7.24
CA SER A 238 -4.61 19.89 -6.99
C SER A 238 -4.56 18.46 -7.55
N LEU A 239 -5.47 17.63 -7.03
CA LEU A 239 -5.77 16.29 -7.53
C LEU A 239 -7.23 16.23 -8.00
N PRO A 240 -7.58 15.30 -8.92
CA PRO A 240 -8.97 15.00 -9.23
C PRO A 240 -9.78 14.72 -7.97
N ASN A 241 -11.03 15.20 -7.92
CA ASN A 241 -11.88 15.09 -6.73
C ASN A 241 -12.12 13.62 -6.31
N SER A 242 -12.22 12.72 -7.28
CA SER A 242 -12.44 11.28 -7.08
C SER A 242 -11.16 10.45 -7.00
N PHE A 243 -9.98 11.09 -6.94
CA PHE A 243 -8.69 10.38 -7.05
C PHE A 243 -8.55 9.23 -6.05
N PHE A 244 -8.82 9.48 -4.75
CA PHE A 244 -8.73 8.44 -3.72
C PHE A 244 -9.95 7.53 -3.67
N LYS A 245 -11.11 7.96 -4.19
CA LYS A 245 -12.30 7.09 -4.31
C LYS A 245 -12.05 5.91 -5.25
N ALA A 246 -11.21 6.09 -6.26
CA ALA A 246 -10.88 5.04 -7.22
C ALA A 246 -10.09 3.88 -6.59
N GLN A 247 -9.49 4.07 -5.41
CA GLN A 247 -8.68 3.05 -4.78
C GLN A 247 -9.52 1.82 -4.38
N SER A 248 -9.13 0.67 -4.89
CA SER A 248 -9.64 -0.64 -4.48
C SER A 248 -8.47 -1.47 -3.93
N GLY A 249 -8.59 -1.92 -2.68
CA GLY A 249 -7.64 -2.87 -2.12
C GLY A 249 -7.88 -4.26 -2.69
N PHE A 250 -6.85 -4.90 -3.26
CA PHE A 250 -6.95 -6.31 -3.64
C PHE A 250 -6.60 -7.19 -2.43
N LEU A 251 -7.62 -7.80 -1.82
CA LEU A 251 -7.39 -8.80 -0.78
C LEU A 251 -6.99 -10.12 -1.45
N ILE A 252 -5.80 -10.62 -1.11
CA ILE A 252 -5.41 -11.97 -1.48
C ILE A 252 -6.26 -12.92 -0.65
N SER A 253 -6.93 -13.85 -1.32
CA SER A 253 -7.65 -14.94 -0.67
C SER A 253 -6.72 -15.64 0.32
N GLY A 254 -6.99 -15.50 1.62
CA GLY A 254 -6.23 -16.14 2.69
C GLY A 254 -5.38 -15.20 3.55
N ALA A 255 -5.18 -13.94 3.14
CA ALA A 255 -4.57 -12.93 3.99
C ALA A 255 -5.58 -12.47 5.06
N GLN A 256 -5.42 -12.93 6.30
CA GLN A 256 -6.22 -12.48 7.46
C GLN A 256 -5.91 -11.05 7.94
N ARG A 257 -5.24 -10.21 7.14
CA ARG A 257 -4.73 -8.91 7.59
C ARG A 257 -5.13 -7.82 6.59
N ASN A 258 -5.45 -6.63 7.09
CA ASN A 258 -5.56 -5.45 6.24
C ASN A 258 -4.14 -4.96 5.93
N PRO A 259 -3.80 -4.64 4.66
CA PRO A 259 -2.48 -4.18 4.30
C PRO A 259 -2.19 -2.78 4.87
N ILE A 260 -0.92 -2.55 5.23
CA ILE A 260 -0.40 -1.22 5.56
C ILE A 260 -0.08 -0.51 4.26
N MET A 261 -0.85 0.51 3.91
CA MET A 261 -0.64 1.35 2.73
C MET A 261 -0.05 2.70 3.12
N ILE A 262 1.03 3.09 2.44
CA ILE A 262 1.79 4.30 2.76
C ILE A 262 1.77 5.26 1.57
N GLY A 263 1.34 6.50 1.82
CA GLY A 263 1.42 7.62 0.92
C GLY A 263 2.49 8.64 1.34
N ASN A 264 2.89 9.47 0.39
CA ASN A 264 3.75 10.62 0.63
C ASN A 264 3.31 11.79 -0.26
N ILE A 265 3.11 12.96 0.35
CA ILE A 265 2.93 14.24 -0.33
C ILE A 265 3.93 15.21 0.31
N GLU A 266 4.97 15.54 -0.45
CA GLU A 266 6.10 16.32 0.04
C GLU A 266 6.63 17.27 -1.05
N ASN A 267 6.99 18.49 -0.68
CA ASN A 267 7.56 19.50 -1.58
C ASN A 267 6.67 19.76 -2.83
N VAL A 268 5.36 19.84 -2.61
CA VAL A 268 4.37 20.30 -3.61
C VAL A 268 4.19 21.82 -3.53
N HIS A 269 3.41 22.42 -4.45
CA HIS A 269 3.13 23.85 -4.40
C HIS A 269 2.50 24.25 -3.05
N PRO A 270 2.81 25.43 -2.46
CA PRO A 270 2.20 25.88 -1.21
C PRO A 270 0.67 25.94 -1.25
N ASP A 271 0.11 26.26 -2.41
CA ASP A 271 -1.34 26.29 -2.62
C ASP A 271 -1.98 24.89 -2.80
N PHE A 272 -1.19 23.81 -2.79
CA PHE A 272 -1.71 22.44 -2.96
C PHE A 272 -2.74 22.09 -1.89
N CYS A 273 -3.98 21.93 -2.31
CA CYS A 273 -5.09 21.67 -1.39
C CYS A 273 -5.78 20.33 -1.66
N VAL A 274 -6.36 19.76 -0.61
CA VAL A 274 -7.25 18.59 -0.67
C VAL A 274 -8.61 18.93 -0.07
N PHE A 275 -9.67 18.35 -0.62
CA PHE A 275 -11.02 18.49 -0.09
C PHE A 275 -11.24 17.56 1.10
N ILE A 276 -12.19 17.89 1.99
CA ILE A 276 -12.57 17.01 3.10
C ILE A 276 -13.00 15.63 2.59
N ARG A 277 -13.73 15.56 1.46
CA ARG A 277 -14.09 14.26 0.86
C ARG A 277 -12.88 13.38 0.54
N GLN A 278 -11.79 13.95 0.02
CA GLN A 278 -10.57 13.20 -0.28
C GLN A 278 -9.89 12.70 1.01
N ILE A 279 -9.92 13.49 2.09
CA ILE A 279 -9.46 13.05 3.42
C ILE A 279 -10.31 11.88 3.94
N LEU A 280 -11.64 11.92 3.75
CA LEU A 280 -12.51 10.81 4.11
C LEU A 280 -12.18 9.56 3.29
N ASP A 281 -12.01 9.69 1.97
CA ASP A 281 -11.62 8.56 1.11
C ASP A 281 -10.27 7.95 1.56
N ILE A 282 -9.27 8.79 1.89
CA ILE A 282 -7.97 8.35 2.46
C ILE A 282 -8.15 7.48 3.71
N ILE A 283 -9.02 7.92 4.63
CA ILE A 283 -9.26 7.26 5.92
C ILE A 283 -10.06 5.96 5.71
N GLU A 284 -11.12 6.00 4.89
CA GLU A 284 -11.93 4.84 4.50
C GLU A 284 -11.06 3.76 3.85
N ASN A 285 -10.09 4.16 3.03
CA ASN A 285 -9.13 3.26 2.41
C ASN A 285 -8.02 2.82 3.34
N GLY A 286 -7.90 3.37 4.56
CA GLY A 286 -6.84 3.01 5.51
C GLY A 286 -5.43 3.42 5.06
N LEU A 287 -5.30 4.45 4.22
CA LEU A 287 -4.02 4.98 3.76
C LEU A 287 -3.37 5.83 4.87
N SER A 288 -2.10 5.58 5.16
CA SER A 288 -1.29 6.36 6.11
C SER A 288 -0.24 7.17 5.36
N PHE A 289 0.24 8.27 5.93
CA PHE A 289 1.21 9.13 5.25
C PHE A 289 2.51 9.28 6.04
N ASN A 290 3.64 9.27 5.33
CA ASN A 290 4.94 9.67 5.87
C ASN A 290 5.04 11.20 5.99
N ASN A 291 4.67 11.89 4.91
CA ASN A 291 4.45 13.34 4.89
C ASN A 291 3.11 13.62 4.22
N PHE A 292 2.32 14.51 4.81
CA PHE A 292 1.04 14.95 4.28
C PHE A 292 1.02 16.48 4.18
N GLN A 293 1.93 17.03 3.36
CA GLN A 293 2.11 18.47 3.20
C GLN A 293 1.00 19.07 2.32
N VAL A 294 -0.21 19.15 2.87
CA VAL A 294 -1.40 19.67 2.21
C VAL A 294 -2.04 20.79 3.03
N GLN A 295 -2.89 21.58 2.38
CA GLN A 295 -3.88 22.43 3.02
C GLN A 295 -5.31 21.98 2.64
N LEU A 296 -6.32 22.51 3.32
CA LEU A 296 -7.71 22.29 2.92
C LEU A 296 -8.12 23.26 1.82
N CYS A 297 -8.85 22.77 0.83
CA CYS A 297 -9.47 23.65 -0.15
C CYS A 297 -10.61 24.47 0.49
N GLU A 298 -10.92 25.65 -0.05
CA GLU A 298 -11.93 26.57 0.50
C GLU A 298 -13.36 25.99 0.54
N ASP A 299 -13.69 25.11 -0.40
CA ASP A 299 -14.99 24.45 -0.44
C ASP A 299 -15.03 23.28 0.56
N LEU A 300 -15.80 23.47 1.63
CA LEU A 300 -16.00 22.51 2.71
C LEU A 300 -17.37 21.81 2.64
N SER A 301 -18.15 22.04 1.58
CA SER A 301 -19.57 21.64 1.53
C SER A 301 -19.79 20.14 1.30
N ASN A 302 -18.84 19.47 0.64
CA ASN A 302 -18.98 18.06 0.27
C ASN A 302 -18.42 17.11 1.33
N VAL A 303 -19.27 16.72 2.29
CA VAL A 303 -18.94 15.77 3.37
C VAL A 303 -19.87 14.54 3.41
N GLY A 304 -20.71 14.36 2.38
CA GLY A 304 -21.68 13.27 2.31
C GLY A 304 -22.77 13.39 3.39
N SER A 305 -23.06 12.29 4.09
CA SER A 305 -23.99 12.28 5.23
C SER A 305 -23.35 12.72 6.55
N ASN A 306 -22.08 13.14 6.54
CA ASN A 306 -21.38 13.56 7.75
C ASN A 306 -21.76 14.98 8.16
N ILE A 307 -21.68 15.25 9.46
CA ILE A 307 -21.93 16.57 10.03
C ILE A 307 -20.58 17.21 10.35
N LEU A 308 -20.28 18.29 9.63
CA LEU A 308 -19.07 19.11 9.84
C LEU A 308 -19.34 20.18 10.90
N CYS A 309 -18.45 20.26 11.88
CA CYS A 309 -18.49 21.26 12.94
C CYS A 309 -17.17 22.01 13.00
N HIS A 310 -17.24 23.33 13.18
CA HIS A 310 -16.07 24.15 13.48
C HIS A 310 -15.85 24.20 14.99
N PHE A 311 -14.65 23.85 15.43
CA PHE A 311 -14.31 23.92 16.84
C PHE A 311 -14.13 25.38 17.27
N LYS A 312 -14.75 25.73 18.40
CA LYS A 312 -14.56 27.01 19.10
C LYS A 312 -14.23 26.78 20.57
N SER A 313 -15.03 25.94 21.21
CA SER A 313 -14.86 25.45 22.58
C SER A 313 -15.70 24.17 22.75
N MET A 314 -15.42 23.39 23.81
CA MET A 314 -16.20 22.19 24.15
C MET A 314 -17.67 22.52 24.43
N ARG A 315 -17.93 23.65 25.09
CA ARG A 315 -19.28 24.13 25.39
C ARG A 315 -20.10 24.45 24.14
N GLU A 316 -19.50 25.10 23.14
CA GLU A 316 -20.15 25.48 21.89
C GLU A 316 -20.23 24.35 20.85
N LEU A 317 -19.45 23.28 21.03
CA LEU A 317 -19.47 22.14 20.12
C LEU A 317 -20.85 21.44 20.15
N PRO A 318 -21.50 21.21 19.00
CA PRO A 318 -22.73 20.43 18.93
C PRO A 318 -22.52 18.94 19.31
N ASN A 319 -23.57 18.29 19.81
CA ASN A 319 -23.51 16.88 20.25
C ASN A 319 -23.45 15.85 19.11
N ASN A 320 -23.67 16.25 17.86
CA ASN A 320 -23.87 15.35 16.70
C ASN A 320 -22.84 15.60 15.59
N CYS A 321 -21.67 16.12 15.94
CA CYS A 321 -20.59 16.29 14.98
C CYS A 321 -20.03 14.91 14.60
N HIS A 322 -19.68 14.73 13.32
CA HIS A 322 -18.89 13.58 12.87
C HIS A 322 -17.48 14.01 12.47
N ILE A 323 -17.34 15.24 11.97
CA ILE A 323 -16.07 15.84 11.55
C ILE A 323 -15.89 17.15 12.30
N ILE A 324 -14.74 17.33 12.94
CA ILE A 324 -14.35 18.59 13.57
C ILE A 324 -13.26 19.25 12.72
N LEU A 325 -13.47 20.52 12.40
CA LEU A 325 -12.46 21.40 11.83
C LEU A 325 -11.94 22.36 12.91
N GLY A 326 -10.64 22.27 13.20
CA GLY A 326 -9.96 23.10 14.19
C GLY A 326 -9.30 22.28 15.29
N ASP A 327 -8.44 22.94 16.07
CA ASP A 327 -7.72 22.34 17.19
C ASP A 327 -8.66 22.11 18.37
N VAL A 328 -8.90 20.85 18.72
CA VAL A 328 -9.75 20.46 19.84
C VAL A 328 -8.98 20.60 21.14
N ILE A 329 -9.51 21.40 22.06
CA ILE A 329 -8.92 21.68 23.36
C ILE A 329 -9.92 21.29 24.44
N ILE A 330 -9.51 20.42 25.35
CA ILE A 330 -10.24 20.01 26.53
C ILE A 330 -9.45 20.46 27.75
N ASP A 331 -9.94 21.49 28.44
CA ASP A 331 -9.34 22.03 29.65
C ASP A 331 -10.14 21.66 30.90
N HIS A 332 -9.62 22.05 32.06
CA HIS A 332 -10.36 21.99 33.32
C HIS A 332 -11.72 22.70 33.20
N GLY A 333 -12.80 22.00 33.54
CA GLY A 333 -14.17 22.50 33.48
C GLY A 333 -14.94 22.04 32.24
N ASP A 334 -14.28 21.43 31.25
CA ASP A 334 -14.93 20.90 30.04
C ASP A 334 -15.41 19.44 30.19
N GLU A 335 -15.19 18.79 31.35
CA GLU A 335 -15.39 17.35 31.51
C GLU A 335 -16.82 16.88 31.22
N GLU A 336 -17.84 17.70 31.52
CA GLU A 336 -19.25 17.39 31.23
C GLU A 336 -19.54 17.40 29.71
N ASP A 337 -18.80 18.20 28.96
CA ASP A 337 -18.98 18.38 27.52
C ASP A 337 -18.20 17.34 26.68
N VAL A 338 -17.29 16.57 27.29
CA VAL A 338 -16.47 15.57 26.57
C VAL A 338 -17.32 14.49 25.88
N THR A 339 -18.54 14.24 26.36
CA THR A 339 -19.50 13.31 25.73
C THR A 339 -19.87 13.71 24.29
N LYS A 340 -19.66 14.96 23.90
CA LYS A 340 -19.84 15.46 22.52
C LYS A 340 -18.84 14.85 21.53
N LEU A 341 -17.75 14.27 22.02
CA LEU A 341 -16.70 13.67 21.20
C LEU A 341 -16.93 12.19 20.92
N ASP A 342 -18.07 11.63 21.35
CA ASP A 342 -18.35 10.20 21.28
C ASP A 342 -18.47 9.65 19.86
N ASP A 343 -19.19 10.36 18.97
CA ASP A 343 -19.43 9.94 17.58
C ASP A 343 -18.52 10.63 16.56
N ILE A 344 -17.37 11.14 17.02
CA ILE A 344 -16.40 11.81 16.14
C ILE A 344 -15.61 10.78 15.35
N ARG A 345 -15.62 10.96 14.03
CA ARG A 345 -14.88 10.16 13.06
C ARG A 345 -13.55 10.79 12.70
N VAL A 346 -13.53 12.11 12.50
CA VAL A 346 -12.35 12.82 12.03
C VAL A 346 -12.17 14.14 12.76
N ILE A 347 -10.97 14.40 13.28
CA ILE A 347 -10.52 15.73 13.70
C ILE A 347 -9.50 16.20 12.69
N ILE A 348 -9.81 17.28 11.97
CA ILE A 348 -8.86 18.00 11.12
C ILE A 348 -8.31 19.17 11.93
N GLY A 349 -7.23 18.89 12.65
CA GLY A 349 -6.64 19.74 13.69
C GLY A 349 -5.84 18.90 14.68
N SER A 350 -5.33 19.54 15.73
CA SER A 350 -4.68 18.89 16.87
C SER A 350 -5.67 18.57 18.00
N LEU A 351 -5.27 17.71 18.94
CA LEU A 351 -6.02 17.38 20.15
C LEU A 351 -5.20 17.69 21.41
N ALA A 352 -5.68 18.59 22.25
CA ALA A 352 -5.05 18.94 23.53
C ALA A 352 -5.99 18.63 24.70
N ILE A 353 -5.49 17.91 25.70
CA ILE A 353 -6.21 17.52 26.91
C ILE A 353 -5.38 17.94 28.11
N ARG A 354 -5.81 18.98 28.84
CA ARG A 354 -4.96 19.67 29.80
C ARG A 354 -5.65 19.90 31.13
N ASN A 355 -4.95 19.58 32.22
CA ASN A 355 -5.38 19.86 33.59
C ASN A 355 -6.82 19.38 33.92
N THR A 356 -7.28 18.33 33.23
CA THR A 356 -8.63 17.80 33.42
C THR A 356 -8.70 16.87 34.63
N GLU A 357 -9.92 16.66 35.11
CA GLU A 357 -10.27 15.68 36.14
C GLU A 357 -10.67 14.32 35.55
N LEU A 358 -10.48 14.12 34.23
CA LEU A 358 -10.80 12.87 33.53
C LEU A 358 -9.97 11.70 34.07
N GLU A 359 -10.61 10.54 34.21
CA GLU A 359 -9.91 9.30 34.59
C GLU A 359 -9.47 8.47 33.38
N ASN A 360 -10.09 8.65 32.21
CA ASN A 360 -9.77 7.93 30.97
C ASN A 360 -10.21 8.75 29.74
N LEU A 361 -9.70 8.37 28.56
CA LEU A 361 -9.99 9.05 27.28
C LEU A 361 -10.87 8.20 26.35
N ASN A 362 -11.45 7.11 26.86
CA ASN A 362 -12.14 6.09 26.04
C ASN A 362 -13.39 6.61 25.32
N ILE A 363 -13.96 7.71 25.83
CA ILE A 363 -15.15 8.35 25.26
C ILE A 363 -14.84 9.05 23.93
N ILE A 364 -13.58 9.40 23.65
CA ILE A 364 -13.23 10.15 22.44
C ILE A 364 -13.26 9.19 21.23
N GLY A 365 -14.21 9.39 20.32
CA GLY A 365 -14.40 8.59 19.11
C GLY A 365 -14.87 7.15 19.38
N SER A 366 -15.61 6.94 20.48
CA SER A 366 -16.01 5.61 20.93
C SER A 366 -17.03 4.91 20.00
N GLY A 367 -17.80 5.69 19.21
CA GLY A 367 -18.87 5.17 18.35
C GLY A 367 -18.45 4.63 16.97
N THR A 368 -17.44 5.22 16.32
CA THR A 368 -17.24 5.01 14.87
C THR A 368 -15.78 4.91 14.38
N GLY A 369 -14.79 5.02 15.27
CA GLY A 369 -13.38 5.04 14.88
C GLY A 369 -12.89 6.46 14.59
N LEU A 370 -11.83 6.89 15.27
CA LEU A 370 -11.28 8.25 15.19
C LEU A 370 -10.04 8.29 14.29
N ALA A 371 -9.99 9.22 13.36
CA ALA A 371 -8.78 9.63 12.67
C ALA A 371 -8.43 11.09 13.03
N LEU A 372 -7.14 11.34 13.27
CA LEU A 372 -6.63 12.69 13.54
C LEU A 372 -5.72 13.13 12.40
N VAL A 373 -6.05 14.27 11.79
CA VAL A 373 -5.35 14.86 10.64
C VAL A 373 -4.81 16.22 11.07
N SER A 374 -3.57 16.26 11.56
CA SER A 374 -2.92 17.50 11.97
C SER A 374 -2.16 18.13 10.80
N LEU A 375 -2.72 19.23 10.29
CA LEU A 375 -2.14 20.03 9.20
C LEU A 375 -1.29 21.20 9.71
N ASN A 376 -1.04 21.31 11.02
CA ASN A 376 -0.19 22.33 11.61
C ASN A 376 1.02 21.64 12.27
N ASP A 377 2.21 21.87 11.75
CA ASP A 377 3.46 21.30 12.26
C ASP A 377 4.12 22.18 13.35
N SER A 378 3.54 23.34 13.66
CA SER A 378 4.00 24.21 14.76
C SER A 378 3.50 23.75 16.13
N VAL A 379 2.59 22.77 16.18
CA VAL A 379 2.06 22.19 17.42
C VAL A 379 2.09 20.66 17.35
N PRO A 380 2.27 19.95 18.49
CA PRO A 380 2.11 18.50 18.54
C PRO A 380 0.71 18.09 18.11
N ALA A 381 0.60 16.95 17.42
CA ALA A 381 -0.69 16.44 16.95
C ALA A 381 -1.61 16.05 18.11
N ILE A 382 -1.04 15.53 19.19
CA ILE A 382 -1.75 15.23 20.45
C ILE A 382 -0.93 15.76 21.63
N GLN A 383 -1.61 16.40 22.59
CA GLN A 383 -1.03 16.86 23.86
C GLN A 383 -1.89 16.36 25.02
N ILE A 384 -1.28 15.67 25.98
CA ILE A 384 -1.92 15.18 27.20
C ILE A 384 -1.09 15.67 28.38
N VAL A 385 -1.52 16.76 29.01
CA VAL A 385 -0.67 17.49 29.98
C VAL A 385 -1.39 17.77 31.29
N GLY A 386 -0.76 17.50 32.43
CA GLY A 386 -1.27 17.96 33.73
C GLY A 386 -2.49 17.21 34.27
N ASN A 387 -2.94 16.11 33.65
CA ASN A 387 -4.16 15.39 34.04
C ASN A 387 -3.87 14.44 35.23
N LYS A 388 -4.09 14.93 36.47
CA LYS A 388 -3.65 14.23 37.69
C LYS A 388 -4.49 13.00 38.06
N LYS A 389 -5.73 12.91 37.58
CA LYS A 389 -6.62 11.75 37.82
C LYS A 389 -6.59 10.71 36.70
N LEU A 390 -5.93 11.01 35.59
CA LEU A 390 -5.89 10.13 34.43
C LEU A 390 -5.23 8.79 34.78
N LYS A 391 -5.89 7.68 34.43
CA LYS A 391 -5.42 6.31 34.68
C LYS A 391 -4.81 5.66 33.44
N SER A 392 -5.15 6.16 32.25
CA SER A 392 -4.63 5.71 30.96
C SER A 392 -4.75 6.82 29.92
N ILE A 393 -3.82 6.86 28.97
CA ILE A 393 -3.84 7.74 27.80
C ILE A 393 -4.43 7.07 26.55
N PHE A 394 -4.99 5.86 26.68
CA PHE A 394 -5.54 5.14 25.53
C PHE A 394 -6.74 5.84 24.93
N ILE A 395 -6.72 5.97 23.61
CA ILE A 395 -7.85 6.39 22.78
C ILE A 395 -8.28 5.14 22.01
N ASN A 396 -9.20 4.37 22.61
CA ASN A 396 -9.51 2.98 22.19
C ASN A 396 -9.80 2.80 20.70
N ASN A 397 -10.31 3.83 20.04
CA ASN A 397 -10.76 3.77 18.66
C ASN A 397 -9.93 4.63 17.70
N LEU A 398 -8.73 5.05 18.08
CA LEU A 398 -7.83 5.76 17.15
C LEU A 398 -7.41 4.82 16.00
N GLN A 399 -7.81 5.17 14.78
CA GLN A 399 -7.60 4.40 13.54
C GLN A 399 -6.42 4.88 12.72
N ASN A 400 -6.13 6.18 12.75
CA ASN A 400 -5.10 6.80 11.92
C ASN A 400 -4.63 8.14 12.53
N LEU A 401 -3.32 8.38 12.47
CA LEU A 401 -2.68 9.65 12.83
C LEU A 401 -1.90 10.16 11.61
N ILE A 402 -2.47 11.17 10.93
CA ILE A 402 -1.92 11.79 9.73
C ILE A 402 -1.36 13.17 10.09
N THR A 403 -0.12 13.43 9.70
CA THR A 403 0.59 14.68 10.00
C THR A 403 1.37 15.17 8.78
N ARG A 404 1.68 16.46 8.72
CA ARG A 404 2.53 17.03 7.66
C ARG A 404 3.92 16.41 7.57
N GLY A 405 4.44 15.91 8.69
CA GLY A 405 5.70 15.18 8.78
C GLY A 405 5.75 14.39 10.08
N LYS A 406 6.49 14.87 11.08
CA LYS A 406 6.62 14.19 12.38
C LYS A 406 5.28 14.01 13.08
N ARG A 407 5.08 12.83 13.66
CA ARG A 407 3.90 12.46 14.45
C ARG A 407 4.16 12.70 15.93
N ASP A 408 4.40 13.95 16.30
CA ASP A 408 4.82 14.28 17.66
C ASP A 408 3.61 14.31 18.62
N VAL A 409 3.75 13.63 19.75
CA VAL A 409 2.76 13.53 20.82
C VAL A 409 3.43 13.91 22.13
N VAL A 410 2.86 14.87 22.84
CA VAL A 410 3.36 15.34 24.13
C VAL A 410 2.55 14.72 25.25
N VAL A 411 3.23 14.05 26.18
CA VAL A 411 2.63 13.52 27.41
C VAL A 411 3.50 13.98 28.57
N GLN A 412 2.95 14.81 29.45
CA GLN A 412 3.74 15.44 30.51
C GLN A 412 2.91 15.79 31.75
N ASP A 413 3.51 15.71 32.93
CA ASP A 413 2.92 16.13 34.20
C ASP A 413 1.57 15.46 34.51
N ASN A 414 1.30 14.26 34.00
CA ASN A 414 0.08 13.52 34.31
C ASN A 414 0.23 12.72 35.61
N ASN A 415 -0.72 11.82 35.89
CA ASN A 415 -0.64 10.94 37.06
C ASN A 415 0.61 10.04 37.01
N PRO A 416 1.57 10.18 37.95
CA PRO A 416 2.85 9.46 37.90
C PRO A 416 2.70 7.96 38.17
N GLN A 417 1.54 7.48 38.65
CA GLN A 417 1.30 6.06 38.86
C GLN A 417 1.08 5.29 37.55
N PHE A 418 0.76 5.98 36.46
CA PHE A 418 0.50 5.37 35.14
C PHE A 418 1.77 4.72 34.52
N PHE A 419 2.94 5.35 34.69
CA PHE A 419 4.20 4.90 34.05
C PHE A 419 5.04 3.95 34.91
N LYS A 420 4.69 3.77 36.19
CA LYS A 420 5.44 2.92 37.12
C LYS A 420 5.34 1.42 36.83
N SER A 421 4.39 0.99 36.01
CA SER A 421 4.14 -0.42 35.65
C SER A 421 4.95 -0.92 34.46
N GLY A 422 5.87 -0.13 33.90
CA GLY A 422 6.64 -0.51 32.70
C GLY A 422 5.84 -0.40 31.40
N ASN A 423 4.75 0.37 31.41
CA ASN A 423 3.98 0.68 30.19
C ASN A 423 4.74 1.71 29.36
N SER A 424 5.02 1.37 28.10
CA SER A 424 5.43 2.31 27.04
C SER A 424 4.34 3.35 26.82
N CYS A 425 4.72 4.57 26.42
CA CYS A 425 3.74 5.52 25.90
C CYS A 425 3.13 4.97 24.61
N GLU A 426 1.90 4.51 24.72
CA GLU A 426 1.10 3.96 23.62
C GLU A 426 -0.28 4.60 23.69
N LEU A 427 -0.82 5.05 22.55
CA LEU A 427 -2.17 5.61 22.45
C LEU A 427 -3.24 4.52 22.30
N LEU A 428 -2.83 3.26 22.11
CA LEU A 428 -3.69 2.10 21.93
C LEU A 428 -3.41 1.07 23.02
N SER A 429 -4.42 0.29 23.37
CA SER A 429 -4.24 -0.86 24.26
C SER A 429 -3.58 -2.02 23.51
N LYS A 430 -2.69 -2.78 24.17
CA LYS A 430 -2.00 -3.94 23.57
C LYS A 430 -2.92 -5.07 23.11
N ASP A 431 -4.18 -5.05 23.57
CA ASP A 431 -5.22 -5.98 23.15
C ASP A 431 -5.85 -5.59 21.79
N SER A 432 -5.45 -4.47 21.16
CA SER A 432 -5.88 -4.09 19.83
C SER A 432 -5.24 -5.00 18.78
N LEU A 433 -6.00 -6.00 18.30
CA LEU A 433 -5.59 -7.13 17.46
C LEU A 433 -5.01 -6.83 16.05
N TYR A 434 -4.71 -5.57 15.70
CA TYR A 434 -4.46 -5.17 14.30
C TYR A 434 -3.15 -4.39 14.13
N LYS A 435 -2.12 -5.04 13.58
CA LYS A 435 -0.78 -4.47 13.31
C LYS A 435 -0.84 -3.22 12.41
N GLU A 436 -1.84 -3.15 11.54
CA GLU A 436 -2.08 -2.02 10.66
C GLU A 436 -2.51 -0.76 11.42
N ILE A 437 -3.36 -0.89 12.43
CA ILE A 437 -3.80 0.24 13.26
C ILE A 437 -2.62 0.73 14.10
N GLU A 438 -1.86 -0.21 14.68
CA GLU A 438 -0.62 0.10 15.39
C GLU A 438 0.31 0.92 14.51
N TYR A 439 0.53 0.53 13.25
CA TYR A 439 1.34 1.28 12.29
C TYR A 439 0.78 2.68 12.00
N ARG A 440 -0.53 2.78 11.71
CA ARG A 440 -1.19 4.04 11.35
C ARG A 440 -1.22 5.06 12.48
N THR A 441 -1.07 4.62 13.72
CA THR A 441 -1.15 5.46 14.92
C THR A 441 0.20 5.67 15.61
N ARG A 442 1.30 5.12 15.05
CA ARG A 442 2.65 5.33 15.59
C ARG A 442 2.97 6.80 15.72
N ALA A 443 3.61 7.15 16.83
CA ALA A 443 3.94 8.51 17.18
C ALA A 443 5.31 8.60 17.86
N ASN A 444 5.92 9.78 17.79
CA ASN A 444 7.07 10.15 18.59
C ASN A 444 6.58 10.76 19.90
N PHE A 445 6.81 10.09 21.01
CA PHE A 445 6.39 10.59 22.32
C PHE A 445 7.46 11.48 22.95
N ILE A 446 7.02 12.63 23.47
CA ILE A 446 7.86 13.65 24.11
C ILE A 446 7.30 13.92 25.52
N GLY A 447 8.19 13.97 26.52
CA GLY A 447 7.87 14.35 27.90
C GLY A 447 8.41 13.38 28.95
N GLU A 448 8.59 13.86 30.18
CA GLU A 448 9.23 13.11 31.27
C GLU A 448 8.45 11.85 31.67
N ASP A 449 7.12 11.94 31.56
CA ASP A 449 6.15 10.86 31.72
C ASP A 449 6.49 9.65 30.82
N CYS A 450 6.98 9.89 29.61
CA CYS A 450 7.34 8.85 28.63
C CYS A 450 8.77 8.31 28.76
N GLY A 451 9.50 8.60 29.85
CA GLY A 451 10.73 7.91 30.21
C GLY A 451 11.88 8.07 29.21
N GLY A 452 12.42 9.28 29.11
CA GLY A 452 13.75 9.51 28.55
C GLY A 452 14.82 9.54 29.64
N ASN A 453 15.20 8.40 30.22
CA ASN A 453 16.45 8.28 30.98
C ASN A 453 17.05 6.89 30.81
N GLY A 454 18.03 6.80 29.90
CA GLY A 454 19.08 5.79 29.99
C GLY A 454 18.89 4.50 29.19
N ASP A 455 18.32 4.54 27.98
CA ASP A 455 18.77 3.60 26.94
C ASP A 455 18.31 4.03 25.54
N LEU A 456 19.25 4.61 24.77
CA LEU A 456 19.10 4.89 23.34
C LEU A 456 19.17 3.59 22.50
N SER A 457 18.75 2.45 23.07
CA SER A 457 18.96 1.11 22.53
C SER A 457 17.67 0.29 22.32
N VAL A 458 16.48 0.84 22.61
CA VAL A 458 15.21 0.19 22.23
C VAL A 458 14.68 0.75 20.91
N CYS A 459 15.56 0.90 19.93
CA CYS A 459 15.23 0.58 18.54
C CYS A 459 15.25 -0.94 18.41
N LEU A 460 14.22 -1.63 18.95
CA LEU A 460 14.10 -3.07 18.79
C LEU A 460 13.22 -3.38 17.58
N ARG A 461 13.92 -3.46 16.44
CA ARG A 461 13.81 -4.49 15.40
C ARG A 461 12.38 -4.93 15.06
N LEU A 462 11.93 -4.48 13.89
CA LEU A 462 11.56 -5.38 12.78
C LEU A 462 11.54 -4.55 11.48
N LEU A 463 12.55 -4.83 10.65
CA LEU A 463 12.73 -4.56 9.21
C LEU A 463 13.17 -3.14 8.78
N ASP A 464 14.40 -3.09 8.25
CA ASP A 464 15.14 -1.99 7.60
C ASP A 464 14.36 -1.35 6.44
N TYR A 465 14.48 -0.06 6.07
CA TYR A 465 15.70 0.66 5.65
C TYR A 465 15.60 2.19 5.89
N SER A 466 16.76 2.79 6.17
CA SER A 466 17.12 4.24 6.16
C SER A 466 16.79 5.09 7.40
N CYS A 467 17.68 5.05 8.39
CA CYS A 467 17.93 6.18 9.29
C CYS A 467 19.33 6.73 8.98
N THR A 468 19.40 7.87 8.29
CA THR A 468 20.65 8.62 8.10
C THR A 468 20.88 9.53 9.30
N PHE A 469 21.93 9.23 10.07
CA PHE A 469 22.47 10.10 11.10
C PHE A 469 23.12 11.35 10.48
N ARG A 470 22.79 12.55 10.97
CA ARG A 470 23.74 13.66 11.03
C ARG A 470 23.72 14.31 12.41
N ARG A 471 24.77 14.03 13.18
CA ARG A 471 25.22 14.85 14.32
C ARG A 471 25.93 16.08 13.77
N THR A 472 25.55 17.25 14.23
CA THR A 472 26.49 18.37 14.36
C THR A 472 26.29 18.98 15.75
N CYS A 473 27.42 19.35 16.36
CA CYS A 473 27.63 19.63 17.78
C CYS A 473 26.79 20.78 18.33
#